data_AF-A0AAW6Q355-F1
#
_entry.id   AF-A0AAW6Q355-F1
#
_cell.length_a   1.000
_cell.length_b   1.000
_cell.length_c   1.000
_cell.angle_alpha   90.00
_cell.angle_beta   90.00
_cell.angle_gamma   90.00
#
_symmetry.space_group_name_H-M   'P 1'
#
loop_
_entity.id
_entity.type
_entity.pdbx_description
1 polymer ?
#
loop_
_entity_poly.entity_id
_entity_poly.type
_entity_poly.pdbx_seq_one_letter_code
_entity_poly.pdbx_strand_id
1 'polypeptide(L)'
;MAEAVPEIDVILESHTHHLLEDGQVVNGVLLASAEKYGHYVGCVEITVDSVQRSIISKTASVQNMADWTGESAETKAFLNEKEREAEEKLSDAVAELAQDAEVKWFEESELPLLLAYALKEWCETDISMVNSGVILGPLKAGPVTKLDLHRICPHPINPVAVRLTGEE
;
A
#
# COMPACT_ATOMS: atom_id res chain seq x y z
N MET A 1 3.23 14.68 19.54
CA MET A 1 4.70 14.65 19.45
C MET A 1 5.28 16.05 19.37
N ALA A 2 4.92 16.85 18.36
CA ALA A 2 5.39 18.24 18.22
C ALA A 2 5.16 19.13 19.46
N GLU A 3 4.04 18.96 20.16
CA GLU A 3 3.77 19.69 21.41
C GLU A 3 4.54 19.13 22.62
N ALA A 4 4.85 17.83 22.62
CA ALA A 4 5.39 17.12 23.77
C ALA A 4 6.93 17.10 23.80
N VAL A 5 7.58 17.28 22.65
CA VAL A 5 9.05 17.22 22.50
C VAL A 5 9.51 18.43 21.68
N PRO A 6 9.64 19.61 22.31
CA PRO A 6 10.00 20.86 21.63
C PRO A 6 11.43 20.86 21.07
N GLU A 7 12.28 19.90 21.42
CA GLU A 7 13.64 19.74 20.91
C GLU A 7 13.70 19.20 19.47
N ILE A 8 12.57 18.71 18.95
CA ILE A 8 12.49 18.24 17.56
C ILE A 8 12.30 19.44 16.63
N ASP A 9 13.15 19.57 15.62
CA ASP A 9 13.01 20.65 14.66
C ASP A 9 12.04 20.35 13.51
N VAL A 10 12.06 19.10 13.02
CA VAL A 10 11.25 18.67 11.88
C VAL A 10 10.69 17.27 12.15
N ILE A 11 9.43 17.06 11.80
CA ILE A 11 8.78 15.75 11.76
C ILE A 11 8.29 15.50 10.34
N LEU A 12 8.80 14.42 9.74
CA LEU A 12 8.25 13.88 8.49
C LEU A 12 7.17 12.87 8.86
N GLU A 13 5.91 13.27 8.68
CA GLU A 13 4.75 12.45 9.01
C GLU A 13 4.50 11.41 7.91
N SER A 14 4.03 10.24 8.33
CA SER A 14 3.60 9.15 7.45
C SER A 14 2.50 8.39 8.16
N HIS A 15 1.84 7.49 7.42
CA HIS A 15 0.72 6.62 7.85
C HIS A 15 -0.68 7.22 7.65
N THR A 16 -0.91 8.53 7.89
CA THR A 16 -2.27 9.08 7.71
C THR A 16 -2.56 9.50 6.27
N HIS A 17 -1.56 9.49 5.40
CA HIS A 17 -1.63 9.94 4.01
C HIS A 17 -2.04 11.42 3.88
N HIS A 18 -1.76 12.26 4.89
CA HIS A 18 -2.02 13.68 4.77
C HIS A 18 -1.12 14.35 3.73
N LEU A 19 -1.62 15.41 3.13
CA LEU A 19 -0.82 16.32 2.31
C LEU A 19 -0.68 17.64 3.05
N LEU A 20 0.57 18.07 3.27
CA LEU A 20 0.89 19.38 3.81
C LEU A 20 1.71 20.13 2.76
N GLU A 21 1.03 20.84 1.85
CA GLU A 21 1.66 21.46 0.67
C GLU A 21 2.83 22.39 1.04
N ASP A 22 2.67 23.20 2.08
CA ASP A 22 3.70 24.13 2.61
C ASP A 22 4.27 23.68 3.98
N GLY A 23 3.98 22.45 4.39
CA GLY A 23 4.18 22.00 5.77
C GLY A 23 3.25 22.67 6.79
N GLN A 24 3.46 22.37 8.06
CA GLN A 24 2.73 22.99 9.17
C GLN A 24 3.66 23.17 10.38
N VAL A 25 3.70 24.36 10.98
CA VAL A 25 4.50 24.58 12.20
C VAL A 25 3.63 24.44 13.44
N VAL A 26 4.05 23.58 14.37
CA VAL A 26 3.40 23.38 15.67
C VAL A 26 4.45 23.48 16.76
N ASN A 27 4.31 24.44 17.68
CA ASN A 27 5.25 24.69 18.78
C ASN A 27 6.72 24.82 18.32
N GLY A 28 6.94 25.50 17.19
CA GLY A 28 8.26 25.66 16.60
C GLY A 28 8.78 24.44 15.84
N VAL A 29 8.08 23.31 15.82
CA VAL A 29 8.43 22.10 15.03
C VAL A 29 7.78 22.16 13.65
N LEU A 30 8.54 21.94 12.58
CA LEU A 30 7.98 21.87 11.22
C LEU A 30 7.49 20.44 10.92
N LEU A 31 6.22 20.30 10.60
CA LEU A 31 5.61 19.07 10.11
C LEU A 31 5.59 19.09 8.57
N ALA A 32 5.97 17.98 7.95
CA ALA A 32 5.88 17.79 6.50
C ALA A 32 5.30 16.41 6.18
N SER A 33 4.42 16.34 5.19
CA SER A 33 3.77 15.10 4.74
C SER A 33 3.42 15.22 3.25
N ALA A 34 3.73 14.18 2.48
CA ALA A 34 3.64 14.17 1.02
C ALA A 34 2.66 13.11 0.50
N GLU A 35 1.52 12.96 1.19
CA GLU A 35 0.43 12.05 0.82
C GLU A 35 0.90 10.58 0.68
N LYS A 36 0.55 9.91 -0.43
CA LYS A 36 0.76 8.48 -0.67
C LYS A 36 1.01 8.20 -2.15
N TYR A 37 1.40 6.96 -2.44
CA TYR A 37 1.54 6.40 -3.80
C TYR A 37 2.50 7.17 -4.74
N GLY A 38 3.35 8.03 -4.19
CA GLY A 38 4.25 8.85 -4.99
C GLY A 38 3.55 9.92 -5.82
N HIS A 39 2.31 10.30 -5.48
CA HIS A 39 1.64 11.43 -6.13
C HIS A 39 2.40 12.74 -5.91
N TYR A 40 3.02 12.89 -4.74
CA TYR A 40 3.84 14.04 -4.39
C TYR A 40 5.22 13.61 -3.91
N VAL A 41 6.22 14.45 -4.19
CA VAL A 41 7.55 14.36 -3.57
C VAL A 41 7.73 15.57 -2.65
N GLY A 42 7.87 15.31 -1.36
CA GLY A 42 8.13 16.34 -0.36
C GLY A 42 9.59 16.82 -0.38
N CYS A 43 9.78 18.13 -0.26
CA CYS A 43 11.08 18.78 -0.11
C CYS A 43 11.09 19.59 1.19
N VAL A 44 12.01 19.29 2.09
CA VAL A 44 12.26 20.07 3.30
C VAL A 44 13.62 20.72 3.19
N GLU A 45 13.64 22.04 3.28
CA GLU A 45 14.87 22.84 3.27
C GLU A 45 15.14 23.36 4.68
N ILE A 46 16.35 23.16 5.17
CA ILE A 46 16.80 23.62 6.49
C ILE A 46 18.08 24.41 6.29
N THR A 47 18.07 25.67 6.73
CA THR A 47 19.28 26.50 6.76
C THR A 47 19.88 26.45 8.16
N VAL A 48 21.16 26.13 8.27
CA VAL A 48 21.86 25.95 9.56
C VAL A 48 23.06 26.90 9.63
N ASP A 49 23.22 27.59 10.76
CA ASP A 49 24.46 28.29 11.10
C ASP A 49 25.49 27.25 11.58
N SER A 50 26.56 27.05 10.80
CA SER A 50 27.59 26.07 11.11
C SER A 50 28.50 26.46 12.29
N VAL A 51 28.58 27.75 12.61
CA VAL A 51 29.38 28.29 13.71
C VAL A 51 28.59 28.20 15.01
N GLN A 52 27.34 28.67 15.01
CA GLN A 52 26.45 28.66 16.16
C GLN A 52 25.79 27.29 16.40
N ARG A 53 25.85 26.40 15.40
CA ARG A 53 25.20 25.07 15.39
C ARG A 53 23.70 25.17 15.67
N SER A 54 23.06 26.17 15.08
CA SER A 54 21.64 26.47 15.25
C SER A 54 20.91 26.56 13.91
N ILE A 55 19.63 26.21 13.89
CA ILE A 55 18.78 26.36 12.70
C ILE A 55 18.41 27.84 12.52
N ILE A 56 18.60 28.35 11.31
CA ILE A 56 18.22 29.70 10.89
C ILE A 56 16.79 29.70 10.35
N SER A 57 16.45 28.73 9.50
CA SER A 57 15.12 28.59 8.91
C SER A 57 14.84 27.14 8.52
N LYS A 58 13.55 26.81 8.43
CA LYS A 58 13.04 25.54 7.94
C LYS A 58 11.75 25.76 7.15
N THR A 59 11.67 25.18 5.97
CA THR A 59 10.50 25.25 5.08
C THR A 59 10.21 23.87 4.50
N ALA A 60 8.95 23.64 4.15
CA ALA A 60 8.53 22.44 3.44
C ALA A 60 7.76 22.85 2.19
N SER A 61 7.87 22.03 1.16
CA SER A 61 7.09 22.12 -0.06
C SER A 61 6.85 20.73 -0.64
N VAL A 62 5.92 20.61 -1.58
CA VAL A 62 5.71 19.38 -2.34
C VAL A 62 5.80 19.65 -3.84
N GLN A 63 6.23 18.64 -4.59
CA GLN A 63 6.18 18.62 -6.05
C GLN A 63 5.15 17.59 -6.48
N ASN A 64 4.18 17.98 -7.30
CA ASN A 64 3.19 17.07 -7.87
C ASN A 64 3.83 16.25 -8.99
N MET A 65 3.88 14.93 -8.82
CA MET A 65 4.49 14.03 -9.79
C MET A 65 3.68 13.90 -11.08
N ALA A 66 2.41 14.30 -11.09
CA ALA A 66 1.63 14.40 -12.33
C ALA A 66 2.19 15.46 -13.31
N ASP A 67 2.88 16.49 -12.79
CA ASP A 67 3.49 17.54 -13.59
C ASP A 67 4.90 17.17 -14.08
N TRP A 68 5.47 16.08 -13.55
CA TRP A 68 6.82 15.63 -13.86
C TRP A 68 6.83 14.79 -15.15
N THR A 69 7.65 15.21 -16.12
CA THR A 69 7.75 14.54 -17.44
C THR A 69 9.04 13.75 -17.63
N GLY A 70 9.99 13.86 -16.70
CA GLY A 70 11.26 13.17 -16.78
C GLY A 70 11.15 11.70 -16.38
N GLU A 71 11.65 10.79 -17.22
CA GLU A 71 11.73 9.36 -16.91
C GLU A 71 13.18 8.90 -16.92
N SER A 72 13.60 8.17 -15.89
CA SER A 72 14.92 7.56 -15.87
C SER A 72 14.93 6.31 -16.74
N ALA A 73 15.70 6.34 -17.84
CA ALA A 73 15.85 5.20 -18.73
C ALA A 73 16.40 3.97 -18.00
N GLU A 74 17.29 4.17 -17.02
CA GLU A 74 17.83 3.12 -16.17
C GLU A 74 16.74 2.49 -15.29
N THR A 75 15.95 3.31 -14.59
CA THR A 75 14.87 2.83 -13.73
C THR A 75 13.79 2.10 -14.55
N LYS A 76 13.46 2.62 -15.73
CA LYS A 76 12.53 1.97 -16.64
C LYS A 76 13.02 0.62 -17.12
N ALA A 77 14.29 0.53 -17.53
CA ALA A 77 14.89 -0.73 -17.96
C ALA A 77 14.90 -1.76 -16.82
N PHE A 78 15.26 -1.33 -15.60
CA PHE A 78 15.22 -2.18 -14.42
C PHE A 78 13.81 -2.68 -14.10
N LEU A 79 12.79 -1.80 -14.15
CA LEU A 79 11.40 -2.19 -13.91
C LEU A 79 10.93 -3.23 -14.93
N ASN A 80 11.15 -2.98 -16.23
CA ASN A 80 10.78 -3.91 -17.29
C ASN A 80 11.46 -5.29 -17.14
N GLU A 81 12.73 -5.31 -16.71
CA GLU A 81 13.44 -6.55 -16.43
C GLU A 81 12.77 -7.34 -15.29
N LYS A 82 12.41 -6.66 -14.20
CA LYS A 82 11.76 -7.28 -13.04
C LYS A 82 10.33 -7.72 -13.29
N GLU A 83 9.59 -6.97 -14.09
CA GLU A 83 8.26 -7.37 -14.55
C GLU A 83 8.35 -8.66 -15.38
N ARG A 84 9.27 -8.74 -16.34
CA ARG A 84 9.49 -9.96 -17.12
C ARG A 84 9.90 -11.15 -16.25
N GLU A 85 10.81 -10.94 -15.30
CA GLU A 85 11.23 -11.98 -14.36
C GLU A 85 10.05 -12.49 -13.51
N ALA A 86 9.16 -11.59 -13.07
CA ALA A 86 7.97 -11.93 -12.30
C ALA A 86 6.94 -12.68 -13.17
N GLU A 87 6.68 -12.21 -14.39
CA GLU A 87 5.80 -12.88 -15.36
C GLU A 87 6.26 -14.30 -15.66
N GLU A 88 7.55 -14.49 -15.94
CA GLU A 88 8.13 -15.81 -16.20
C GLU A 88 7.93 -16.75 -14.98
N LYS A 89 8.22 -16.28 -13.76
CA LYS A 89 8.09 -17.09 -12.52
C LYS A 89 6.66 -17.39 -12.11
N LEU A 90 5.70 -16.54 -12.47
CA LEU A 90 4.31 -16.62 -12.02
C LEU A 90 3.34 -16.98 -13.17
N SER A 91 3.86 -17.37 -14.33
CA SER A 91 3.09 -17.72 -15.53
C SER A 91 2.31 -19.04 -15.43
N ASP A 92 2.61 -19.89 -14.44
CA ASP A 92 1.93 -21.18 -14.27
C ASP A 92 0.41 -20.99 -14.11
N ALA A 93 -0.37 -21.56 -15.02
CA ALA A 93 -1.82 -21.65 -14.90
C ALA A 93 -2.18 -22.63 -13.76
N VAL A 94 -3.05 -22.20 -12.86
CA VAL A 94 -3.49 -22.96 -11.67
C VAL A 94 -4.98 -23.30 -11.72
N ALA A 95 -5.76 -22.60 -12.55
CA ALA A 95 -7.16 -22.86 -12.79
C ALA A 95 -7.60 -22.37 -14.18
N GLU A 96 -8.80 -22.76 -14.59
CA GLU A 96 -9.48 -22.28 -15.79
C GLU A 96 -10.89 -21.82 -15.38
N LEU A 97 -11.25 -20.57 -15.65
CA LEU A 97 -12.56 -20.02 -15.33
C LEU A 97 -13.46 -20.00 -16.57
N ALA A 98 -14.68 -20.51 -16.42
CA ALA A 98 -15.67 -20.48 -17.50
C ALA A 98 -16.25 -19.08 -17.77
N GLN A 99 -16.22 -18.20 -16.77
CA GLN A 99 -16.74 -16.84 -16.79
C GLN A 99 -15.90 -15.94 -15.88
N ASP A 100 -16.05 -14.62 -16.04
CA ASP A 100 -15.43 -13.67 -15.13
C ASP A 100 -15.92 -13.88 -13.70
N ALA A 101 -15.00 -13.82 -12.75
CA ALA A 101 -15.28 -13.94 -11.33
C ALA A 101 -15.10 -12.56 -10.69
N GLU A 102 -16.21 -11.88 -10.44
CA GLU A 102 -16.26 -10.50 -9.97
C GLU A 102 -16.00 -10.39 -8.46
N VAL A 103 -15.60 -9.19 -8.03
CA VAL A 103 -15.42 -8.83 -6.62
C VAL A 103 -16.24 -7.60 -6.28
N LYS A 104 -17.08 -7.73 -5.26
CA LYS A 104 -17.84 -6.63 -4.68
C LYS A 104 -17.42 -6.47 -3.21
N TRP A 105 -17.02 -5.28 -2.81
CA TRP A 105 -16.50 -5.05 -1.45
C TRP A 105 -17.58 -4.82 -0.39
N PHE A 106 -18.78 -4.44 -0.80
CA PHE A 106 -19.90 -4.10 0.10
C PHE A 106 -21.09 -5.07 -0.04
N GLU A 107 -20.94 -6.10 -0.86
CA GLU A 107 -21.95 -7.12 -1.13
C GLU A 107 -21.25 -8.48 -1.27
N GLU A 108 -22.01 -9.56 -1.18
CA GLU A 108 -21.50 -10.89 -1.49
C GLU A 108 -21.05 -10.99 -2.96
N SER A 109 -19.92 -11.67 -3.18
CA SER A 109 -19.37 -11.94 -4.50
C SER A 109 -18.61 -13.26 -4.54
N GLU A 110 -18.45 -13.82 -5.73
CA GLU A 110 -18.01 -15.20 -5.95
C GLU A 110 -16.61 -15.47 -5.41
N LEU A 111 -15.62 -14.61 -5.71
CA LEU A 111 -14.24 -14.85 -5.30
C LEU A 111 -14.01 -14.76 -3.77
N PRO A 112 -14.49 -13.74 -3.04
CA PRO A 112 -14.34 -13.71 -1.59
C PRO A 112 -15.07 -14.86 -0.89
N LEU A 113 -16.24 -15.25 -1.39
CA LEU A 113 -16.96 -16.43 -0.87
C LEU A 113 -16.19 -17.72 -1.13
N LEU A 114 -15.66 -17.91 -2.33
CA LEU A 114 -14.81 -19.06 -2.68
C LEU A 114 -13.60 -19.14 -1.74
N LEU A 115 -12.92 -18.01 -1.49
CA LEU A 115 -11.80 -17.96 -0.55
C LEU A 115 -12.24 -18.35 0.86
N ALA A 116 -13.37 -17.82 1.35
CA ALA A 116 -13.91 -18.20 2.65
C ALA A 116 -14.16 -19.72 2.73
N TYR A 117 -14.86 -20.30 1.74
CA TYR A 117 -15.10 -21.75 1.69
C TYR A 117 -13.80 -22.56 1.67
N ALA A 118 -12.83 -22.15 0.86
CA ALA A 118 -11.52 -22.81 0.80
C ALA A 118 -10.78 -22.74 2.14
N LEU A 119 -10.85 -21.62 2.86
CA LEU A 119 -10.26 -21.47 4.19
C LEU A 119 -10.98 -22.34 5.22
N LYS A 120 -12.32 -22.42 5.15
CA LYS A 120 -13.11 -23.29 6.02
C LYS A 120 -12.66 -24.75 5.88
N GLU A 121 -12.54 -25.21 4.64
CA GLU A 121 -12.10 -26.58 4.31
C GLU A 121 -10.65 -26.80 4.73
N TRP A 122 -9.73 -25.91 4.36
CA TRP A 122 -8.31 -26.01 4.67
C TRP A 122 -8.02 -26.02 6.17
N CYS A 123 -8.76 -25.23 6.95
CA CYS A 123 -8.60 -25.14 8.40
C CYS A 123 -9.46 -26.15 9.18
N GLU A 124 -10.29 -26.95 8.51
CA GLU A 124 -11.20 -27.92 9.12
C GLU A 124 -12.11 -27.28 10.20
N THR A 125 -12.78 -26.17 9.85
CA THR A 125 -13.59 -25.37 10.80
C THR A 125 -15.08 -25.34 10.44
N ASP A 126 -15.92 -24.95 11.40
CA ASP A 126 -17.37 -24.79 11.19
C ASP A 126 -17.71 -23.54 10.36
N ILE A 127 -16.94 -22.46 10.54
CA ILE A 127 -17.14 -21.14 9.94
C ILE A 127 -15.78 -20.55 9.57
N SER A 128 -15.74 -19.83 8.45
CA SER A 128 -14.60 -19.02 7.99
C SER A 128 -15.05 -17.59 7.74
N MET A 129 -14.16 -16.62 7.99
CA MET A 129 -14.41 -15.22 7.66
C MET A 129 -13.20 -14.65 6.93
N VAL A 130 -13.47 -13.81 5.93
CA VAL A 130 -12.46 -13.04 5.20
C VAL A 130 -12.88 -11.58 5.21
N ASN A 131 -11.92 -10.68 5.35
CA ASN A 131 -12.19 -9.25 5.18
C ASN A 131 -12.41 -8.96 3.68
N SER A 132 -13.34 -8.06 3.36
CA SER A 132 -13.67 -7.72 1.97
C SER A 132 -12.49 -7.14 1.18
N GLY A 133 -11.51 -6.54 1.85
CA GLY A 133 -10.28 -6.01 1.27
C GLY A 133 -9.17 -7.04 1.03
N VAL A 134 -9.37 -8.34 1.32
CA VAL A 134 -8.36 -9.37 1.06
C VAL A 134 -8.15 -9.59 -0.45
N ILE A 135 -9.24 -9.55 -1.23
CA ILE A 135 -9.21 -9.63 -2.69
C ILE A 135 -9.45 -8.24 -3.29
N LEU A 136 -8.46 -7.75 -4.03
CA LEU A 136 -8.41 -6.39 -4.55
C LEU A 136 -9.03 -6.22 -5.94
N GLY A 137 -9.34 -7.30 -6.65
CA GLY A 137 -9.89 -7.21 -8.00
C GLY A 137 -10.42 -8.54 -8.55
N PRO A 138 -11.14 -8.48 -9.67
CA PRO A 138 -11.77 -9.64 -10.30
C PRO A 138 -10.76 -10.53 -11.05
N LEU A 139 -11.18 -11.76 -11.36
CA LEU A 139 -10.51 -12.64 -12.31
C LEU A 139 -11.31 -12.72 -13.61
N LYS A 140 -10.61 -12.85 -14.73
CA LYS A 140 -11.24 -13.00 -16.06
C LYS A 140 -11.43 -14.46 -16.42
N ALA A 141 -12.42 -14.71 -17.28
CA ALA A 141 -12.62 -16.02 -17.90
C ALA A 141 -11.36 -16.47 -18.65
N GLY A 142 -11.11 -17.78 -18.66
CA GLY A 142 -9.93 -18.41 -19.22
C GLY A 142 -8.91 -18.85 -18.17
N PRO A 143 -7.64 -19.05 -18.55
CA PRO A 143 -6.61 -19.52 -17.64
C PRO A 143 -6.29 -18.48 -16.58
N VAL A 144 -6.27 -18.92 -15.32
CA VAL A 144 -5.84 -18.13 -14.16
C VAL A 144 -4.45 -18.57 -13.76
N THR A 145 -3.51 -17.62 -13.74
CA THR A 145 -2.11 -17.87 -13.39
C THR A 145 -1.81 -17.51 -11.93
N LYS A 146 -0.65 -17.95 -11.42
CA LYS A 146 -0.13 -17.47 -10.13
C LYS A 146 0.04 -15.95 -10.10
N LEU A 147 0.36 -15.33 -11.25
CA LEU A 147 0.50 -13.88 -11.37
C LEU A 147 -0.84 -13.18 -11.13
N ASP A 148 -1.93 -13.73 -11.69
CA ASP A 148 -3.27 -13.20 -11.49
C ASP A 148 -3.68 -13.28 -10.02
N LEU A 149 -3.46 -14.43 -9.38
CA LEU A 149 -3.74 -14.60 -7.95
C LEU A 149 -2.91 -13.65 -7.09
N HIS A 150 -1.61 -13.50 -7.36
CA HIS A 150 -0.74 -12.58 -6.64
C HIS A 150 -1.20 -11.12 -6.79
N ARG A 151 -1.61 -10.72 -8.00
CA ARG A 151 -2.08 -9.36 -8.28
C ARG A 151 -3.35 -9.01 -7.51
N ILE A 152 -4.31 -9.93 -7.43
CA ILE A 152 -5.58 -9.66 -6.73
C ILE A 152 -5.52 -9.96 -5.23
N CYS A 153 -4.59 -10.81 -4.77
CA CYS A 153 -4.43 -11.18 -3.36
C CYS A 153 -2.96 -11.02 -2.92
N PRO A 154 -2.42 -9.79 -2.89
CA PRO A 154 -0.99 -9.56 -2.63
C PRO A 154 -0.62 -9.64 -1.14
N HIS A 155 -1.59 -9.80 -0.26
CA HIS A 155 -1.39 -9.76 1.18
C HIS A 155 -0.71 -11.04 1.68
N PRO A 156 0.41 -10.95 2.42
CA PRO A 156 1.06 -12.11 3.03
C PRO A 156 0.34 -12.54 4.32
N ILE A 157 -0.98 -12.71 4.25
CA ILE A 157 -1.81 -13.11 5.40
C ILE A 157 -1.83 -14.64 5.47
N ASN A 158 -1.52 -15.17 6.65
CA ASN A 158 -1.63 -16.59 6.92
C ASN A 158 -3.02 -16.92 7.51
N PRO A 159 -3.63 -18.04 7.12
CA PRO A 159 -4.85 -18.54 7.78
C PRO A 159 -4.62 -18.76 9.28
N VAL A 160 -5.61 -18.37 10.10
CA VAL A 160 -5.59 -18.59 11.55
C VAL A 160 -6.93 -19.18 11.95
N ALA A 161 -6.89 -20.30 12.68
CA ALA A 161 -8.07 -20.92 13.28
C ALA A 161 -8.14 -20.56 14.77
N VAL A 162 -9.30 -20.08 15.22
CA VAL A 162 -9.58 -19.76 16.63
C VAL A 162 -10.93 -20.37 17.03
N ARG A 163 -11.15 -20.55 18.33
CA ARG A 163 -12.45 -20.93 18.89
C ARG A 163 -13.09 -19.69 19.48
N LEU A 164 -14.33 -19.42 19.10
CA LEU A 164 -15.14 -18.32 19.58
C LEU A 164 -16.47 -18.84 20.10
N THR A 165 -17.03 -18.14 21.08
CA THR A 165 -18.43 -18.32 21.47
C THR A 165 -19.34 -17.59 20.49
N GLY A 166 -20.64 -17.92 20.46
CA GLY A 166 -21.58 -17.20 19.58
C GLY A 166 -21.88 -15.75 20.00
N GLU A 167 -21.35 -15.30 21.14
CA GLU A 167 -21.47 -13.91 21.63
C GLU A 167 -20.37 -13.01 21.05
N GLU A 168 -19.23 -13.59 20.64
CA GLU A 168 -18.09 -12.91 20.01
C GLU A 168 -18.27 -12.78 18.49
#